data_AF-A0A9N9PDD1-F1
#
_entry.id   AF-A0A9N9PDD1-F1
#
_cell.length_a   1.000
_cell.length_b   1.000
_cell.length_c   1.000
_cell.angle_alpha   90.00
_cell.angle_beta   90.00
_cell.angle_gamma   90.00
#
_symmetry.space_group_name_H-M   'P 1'
#
loop_
_entity.id
_entity.type
_entity.pdbx_description
1 polymer ?
#
loop_
_entity_poly.entity_id
_entity_poly.type
_entity_poly.pdbx_seq_one_letter_code
_entity_poly.pdbx_strand_id
1 'polypeptide(L)'
;ERISSQIINSNAKHYRAVIYPELDQALKEFVLIYQNKMILSDAILVEKAKLLANGLGIPEGALNFSHSWLDKFKDRNNICQRKLEGEAESADEVAIINALPALRN
;
A
#
# COMPACT_ATOMS: atom_id res chain seq x y z
N GLU A 1 -36.05 1.50 17.41
CA GLU A 1 -34.98 1.34 16.39
C GLU A 1 -34.97 2.56 15.49
N ARG A 2 -33.82 3.21 15.31
CA ARG A 2 -33.73 4.46 14.53
C ARG A 2 -32.45 4.40 13.69
N ILE A 3 -32.50 3.65 12.59
CA ILE A 3 -31.41 3.57 11.62
C ILE A 3 -31.44 4.86 10.80
N SER A 4 -30.55 5.79 11.15
CA SER A 4 -30.31 7.00 10.36
C SER A 4 -29.27 6.67 9.30
N SER A 5 -29.72 6.27 8.12
CA SER A 5 -28.86 6.06 6.95
C SER A 5 -28.41 7.42 6.42
N GLN A 6 -27.27 7.89 6.92
CA GLN A 6 -26.67 9.16 6.52
C GLN A 6 -26.00 9.02 5.14
N ILE A 7 -26.70 9.54 4.13
CA ILE A 7 -26.21 10.25 2.94
C ILE A 7 -24.93 9.67 2.30
N ILE A 8 -25.14 8.83 1.28
CA ILE A 8 -24.11 8.38 0.35
C ILE A 8 -23.68 9.59 -0.49
N ASN A 9 -22.48 10.10 -0.22
CA ASN A 9 -21.88 11.20 -0.96
C ASN A 9 -21.54 10.71 -2.39
N SER A 10 -22.41 11.00 -3.35
CA SER A 10 -22.24 10.68 -4.76
C SER A 10 -21.29 11.67 -5.41
N ASN A 11 -19.99 11.36 -5.40
CA ASN A 11 -19.03 12.07 -6.23
C ASN A 11 -17.81 11.21 -6.58
N ALA A 12 -17.86 10.51 -7.70
CA ALA A 12 -16.73 10.39 -8.63
C ALA A 12 -17.14 9.54 -9.85
N LYS A 13 -17.18 10.23 -10.99
CA LYS A 13 -16.89 9.77 -12.36
C LYS A 13 -16.68 8.27 -12.52
N HIS A 14 -17.53 7.65 -13.34
CA HIS A 14 -17.47 6.26 -13.81
C HIS A 14 -16.10 5.87 -14.38
N TYR A 15 -15.13 5.58 -13.52
CA TYR A 15 -14.07 4.62 -13.82
C TYR A 15 -14.70 3.24 -13.78
N ARG A 16 -14.44 2.41 -14.81
CA ARG A 16 -14.97 1.04 -14.97
C ARG A 16 -15.29 0.38 -13.62
N ALA A 17 -16.55 0.02 -13.42
CA ALA A 17 -17.05 -0.55 -12.17
C ALA A 17 -16.07 -1.59 -11.62
N VAL A 18 -15.46 -1.27 -10.48
CA VAL A 18 -14.60 -2.20 -9.76
C VAL A 18 -15.46 -3.38 -9.37
N ILE A 19 -15.02 -4.60 -9.70
CA ILE A 19 -15.81 -5.83 -9.52
C ILE A 19 -16.25 -5.98 -8.05
N TYR A 20 -15.39 -5.56 -7.11
CA TYR A 20 -15.68 -5.55 -5.68
C TYR A 20 -15.21 -4.22 -5.06
N PRO A 21 -16.08 -3.19 -5.00
CA PRO A 21 -15.70 -1.88 -4.50
C PRO A 21 -15.34 -1.90 -3.00
N GLU A 22 -15.99 -2.77 -2.23
CA GLU A 22 -15.71 -2.96 -0.80
C GLU A 22 -14.29 -3.48 -0.55
N LEU A 23 -13.84 -4.43 -1.38
CA LEU A 23 -12.48 -4.96 -1.33
C LEU A 23 -11.45 -3.88 -1.70
N ASP A 24 -11.71 -3.11 -2.76
CA ASP A 24 -10.82 -2.04 -3.23
C ASP A 24 -10.67 -0.94 -2.17
N GLN A 25 -11.79 -0.53 -1.55
CA GLN A 25 -11.81 0.44 -0.47
C GLN A 25 -11.06 -0.05 0.77
N ALA A 26 -11.34 -1.29 1.23
CA ALA A 26 -10.67 -1.85 2.40
C ALA A 26 -9.15 -1.99 2.19
N LEU A 27 -8.73 -2.39 0.99
CA LEU A 27 -7.32 -2.50 0.65
C LEU A 27 -6.65 -1.12 0.55
N LYS A 28 -7.33 -0.11 0.01
CA LYS A 28 -6.86 1.27 -0.02
C LYS A 28 -6.65 1.84 1.38
N GLU A 29 -7.60 1.64 2.28
CA GLU A 29 -7.48 2.06 3.69
C GLU A 29 -6.29 1.40 4.38
N PHE A 30 -6.08 0.11 4.13
CA PHE A 30 -4.90 -0.60 4.61
C PHE A 30 -3.61 0.07 4.10
N VAL A 31 -3.51 0.39 2.80
CA VAL A 31 -2.34 1.07 2.25
C VAL A 31 -2.12 2.43 2.93
N LEU A 32 -3.16 3.25 3.08
CA LEU A 32 -3.06 4.57 3.71
C LEU A 32 -2.56 4.51 5.16
N ILE A 33 -2.99 3.51 5.94
CA ILE A 33 -2.60 3.36 7.35
C ILE A 33 -1.14 2.91 7.48
N TYR A 34 -0.67 2.06 6.57
CA TYR A 34 0.61 1.39 6.71
C TYR A 34 1.74 1.96 5.85
N GLN A 35 1.44 2.78 4.83
CA GLN A 35 2.44 3.38 3.94
C GLN A 35 3.56 4.16 4.68
N ASN A 36 3.25 4.73 5.86
CA ASN A 36 4.22 5.48 6.66
C ASN A 36 4.91 4.64 7.75
N LYS A 37 4.46 3.39 7.95
CA LYS A 37 4.93 2.50 9.03
C LYS A 37 5.80 1.37 8.51
N MET A 38 5.59 0.95 7.27
CA MET A 38 6.24 -0.21 6.68
C MET A 38 6.31 -0.09 5.17
N ILE A 39 7.34 -0.70 4.58
CA ILE A 39 7.42 -0.93 3.13
C ILE A 39 6.35 -1.96 2.73
N LEU A 40 5.35 -1.51 1.98
CA LEU A 40 4.31 -2.37 1.44
C LEU A 40 4.76 -2.93 0.09
N SER A 41 5.26 -4.16 0.09
CA SER A 41 5.59 -4.88 -1.14
C SER A 41 4.34 -5.40 -1.84
N ASP A 42 4.46 -5.67 -3.14
CA ASP A 42 3.37 -6.21 -3.94
C ASP A 42 2.82 -7.53 -3.39
N ALA A 43 3.70 -8.38 -2.84
CA ALA A 43 3.31 -9.63 -2.19
C ALA A 43 2.44 -9.36 -0.95
N ILE A 44 2.79 -8.37 -0.12
CA ILE A 44 1.99 -8.00 1.06
C ILE A 44 0.60 -7.51 0.65
N LEU A 45 0.53 -6.69 -0.41
CA LEU A 45 -0.75 -6.20 -0.93
C LEU A 45 -1.64 -7.34 -1.44
N VAL A 46 -1.06 -8.29 -2.18
CA VAL A 46 -1.79 -9.47 -2.68
C VAL A 46 -2.28 -10.36 -1.54
N GLU A 47 -1.44 -10.67 -0.57
CA GLU A 47 -1.85 -11.49 0.58
C GLU A 47 -2.92 -10.80 1.42
N LYS A 48 -2.79 -9.48 1.65
CA LYS A 48 -3.83 -8.72 2.34
C LYS A 48 -5.14 -8.69 1.56
N ALA A 49 -5.09 -8.56 0.24
CA ALA A 49 -6.28 -8.57 -0.61
C ALA A 49 -7.01 -9.91 -0.55
N LYS A 50 -6.29 -11.04 -0.53
CA LYS A 50 -6.88 -12.38 -0.33
C LYS A 50 -7.58 -12.49 1.03
N LEU A 51 -6.94 -12.05 2.10
CA LEU A 51 -7.52 -12.07 3.45
C LEU A 51 -8.80 -11.23 3.53
N LEU A 52 -8.79 -10.05 2.91
CA LEU A 52 -9.96 -9.18 2.83
C LEU A 52 -11.08 -9.82 2.00
N ALA A 53 -10.74 -10.44 0.87
CA ALA A 53 -11.71 -11.13 0.02
C ALA A 53 -12.39 -12.29 0.78
N ASN A 54 -11.61 -13.09 1.51
CA ASN A 54 -12.13 -14.15 2.37
C ASN A 54 -13.06 -13.59 3.46
N GLY A 55 -12.68 -12.48 4.11
CA GLY A 55 -13.50 -11.81 5.12
C GLY A 55 -14.80 -11.22 4.58
N LEU A 56 -14.82 -10.83 3.30
CA LEU A 56 -16.00 -10.35 2.58
C LEU A 56 -16.85 -11.49 1.98
N GLY A 57 -16.44 -12.75 2.15
CA GLY A 57 -17.14 -13.91 1.57
C GLY A 57 -17.01 -14.03 0.05
N ILE A 58 -15.99 -13.41 -0.56
CA ILE A 58 -15.70 -13.53 -1.99
C ILE A 58 -15.08 -14.92 -2.23
N PRO A 59 -15.65 -15.76 -3.11
CA PRO A 59 -15.15 -17.11 -3.32
C PRO A 59 -13.76 -17.10 -3.94
N GLU A 60 -12.95 -18.08 -3.53
CA GLU A 60 -11.61 -18.28 -4.05
C GLU A 60 -11.67 -18.56 -5.57
N GLY A 61 -10.95 -17.74 -6.36
CA GLY A 61 -10.99 -17.80 -7.82
C GLY A 61 -11.98 -16.83 -8.50
N ALA A 62 -12.86 -16.15 -7.76
CA ALA A 62 -13.69 -15.09 -8.32
C ALA A 62 -12.89 -13.85 -8.74
N LEU A 63 -11.73 -13.64 -8.10
CA LEU A 63 -10.77 -12.62 -8.43
C LEU A 63 -9.39 -13.24 -8.66
N ASN A 64 -8.75 -12.88 -9.77
CA ASN A 64 -7.36 -13.23 -9.99
C ASN A 64 -6.46 -12.09 -9.49
N PHE A 65 -5.78 -12.31 -8.37
CA PHE A 65 -4.79 -11.40 -7.78
C PHE A 65 -3.45 -11.40 -8.56
N SER A 66 -3.55 -11.29 -9.87
CA SER A 66 -2.41 -11.17 -10.79
C SER A 66 -1.70 -9.83 -10.66
N HIS A 67 -0.48 -9.74 -11.19
CA HIS A 67 0.28 -8.48 -11.22
C HIS A 67 -0.50 -7.36 -11.94
N SER A 68 -1.15 -7.69 -13.07
CA SER A 68 -1.98 -6.73 -13.81
C SER A 68 -3.22 -6.26 -13.04
N TRP A 69 -3.78 -7.09 -12.16
CA TRP A 69 -4.85 -6.65 -11.27
C TRP A 69 -4.32 -5.64 -10.25
N LEU A 70 -3.16 -5.93 -9.65
CA LEU A 70 -2.52 -5.07 -8.67
C LEU A 70 -2.09 -3.73 -9.28
N ASP A 71 -1.55 -3.73 -10.50
CA ASP A 71 -1.17 -2.50 -11.21
C ASP A 71 -2.38 -1.61 -11.45
N LYS A 72 -3.51 -2.19 -11.88
CA LYS A 72 -4.75 -1.44 -12.04
C LYS A 72 -5.29 -0.94 -10.70
N PHE A 73 -5.15 -1.70 -9.61
CA PHE A 73 -5.52 -1.25 -8.27
C PHE A 73 -4.70 -0.03 -7.85
N LYS A 74 -3.38 -0.08 -8.05
CA LYS A 74 -2.46 1.03 -7.76
C LYS A 74 -2.80 2.26 -8.61
N ASP A 75 -3.01 2.08 -9.91
CA ASP A 75 -3.37 3.14 -10.86
C ASP A 75 -4.67 3.85 -10.45
N ARG A 76 -5.73 3.09 -10.17
CA ARG A 76 -7.02 3.65 -9.71
C ARG A 76 -6.90 4.42 -8.40
N ASN A 77 -6.01 3.98 -7.51
CA ASN A 77 -5.83 4.58 -6.19
C ASN A 77 -4.67 5.57 -6.10
N ASN A 78 -4.03 5.91 -7.23
CA ASN A 78 -2.85 6.77 -7.29
C ASN A 78 -1.72 6.32 -6.34
N ILE A 79 -1.55 5.01 -6.17
CA ILE A 79 -0.50 4.42 -5.33
C ILE A 79 0.76 4.29 -6.19
N CYS A 80 1.71 5.20 -6.00
CA CYS A 80 3.01 5.14 -6.67
C CYS A 80 4.04 4.41 -5.80
N GLN A 81 4.88 3.59 -6.43
CA GLN A 81 6.07 3.04 -5.77
C GLN A 81 7.05 4.18 -5.52
N ARG A 82 7.35 4.48 -4.25
CA ARG A 82 8.44 5.38 -3.90
C ARG A 82 9.71 4.56 -3.78
N LYS A 83 10.74 4.91 -4.56
CA LYS A 83 12.09 4.43 -4.32
C LYS A 83 12.53 5.03 -2.99
N LEU A 84 12.78 4.19 -1.98
CA LEU A 84 13.49 4.64 -0.79
C LEU A 84 14.93 4.85 -1.23
N GLU A 85 15.27 6.09 -1.57
CA GLU A 85 16.66 6.49 -1.68
C GLU A 85 17.23 6.34 -0.27
N GLY A 86 18.10 5.35 -0.09
CA GLY A 86 18.87 5.24 1.13
C GLY A 86 19.68 6.52 1.25
N GLU A 87 19.54 7.23 2.37
CA GLU A 87 20.44 8.32 2.75
C GLU A 87 21.84 7.72 2.91
N ALA A 88 22.57 7.60 1.81
CA ALA A 88 23.97 7.17 1.77
C ALA A 88 24.92 8.37 1.75
N GLU A 89 24.48 9.55 2.19
CA GLU A 89 25.26 10.78 2.08
C GLU A 89 25.16 11.64 3.35
N SER A 90 25.57 11.08 4.48
CA SER A 90 26.05 11.92 5.59
C SER A 90 27.10 11.20 6.41
N ALA A 91 28.05 10.54 5.73
CA ALA A 91 29.31 10.22 6.37
C ALA A 91 30.20 11.47 6.21
N ASP A 92 30.27 12.27 7.26
CA ASP A 92 31.17 13.42 7.31
C ASP A 92 32.60 12.90 7.18
N GLU A 93 33.25 13.15 6.03
CA GLU A 93 34.62 12.69 5.76
C GLU A 93 35.59 13.13 6.87
N VAL A 94 35.32 14.28 7.50
CA VAL A 94 36.09 14.80 8.63
C VAL A 94 35.97 13.89 9.86
N ALA A 95 34.77 13.37 10.13
CA ALA A 95 34.55 12.43 11.24
C ALA A 95 35.25 11.09 11.01
N ILE A 96 35.29 10.60 9.76
CA ILE A 96 36.03 9.38 9.40
C ILE A 96 37.54 9.58 9.59
N ILE A 97 38.09 10.69 9.09
CA ILE A 97 39.52 11.00 9.18
C ILE A 97 39.97 11.13 10.64
N ASN A 98 39.14 11.75 11.50
CA ASN A 98 39.44 11.90 12.92
C ASN A 98 39.35 10.60 13.72
N ALA A 99 38.51 9.63 13.31
CA ALA A 99 38.34 8.36 14.00
C ALA A 99 39.38 7.29 13.59
N LEU A 100 40.00 7.43 12.41
CA LEU A 100 41.00 6.47 11.88
C LEU A 100 42.23 6.24 12.79
N PRO A 101 42.84 7.26 13.42
CA PRO A 101 43.99 7.07 14.30
C PRO A 101 43.68 6.26 15.58
N ALA A 102 42.42 6.26 16.04
CA ALA A 102 42.01 5.57 17.27
C ALA A 102 41.85 4.04 17.10
N LEU A 103 41.86 3.54 15.87
CA LEU A 103 41.70 2.13 15.54
C LEU A 103 43.03 1.41 15.27
N ARG A 104 44.14 2.15 15.23
CA ARG A 104 45.49 1.62 14.99
C ARG A 104 46.24 1.49 16.32
N ASN A 105 45.91 0.45 17.09
CA ASN A 105 46.77 -0.07 18.14
C ASN A 105 47.86 -0.96 17.53
#